data_AF-A0A0R3T3H7-F1
#
_entry.id   AF-A0A0R3T3H7-F1
#
_cell.length_a   1.000
_cell.length_b   1.000
_cell.length_c   1.000
_cell.angle_alpha   90.00
_cell.angle_beta   90.00
_cell.angle_gamma   90.00
#
_symmetry.space_group_name_H-M   'P 1'
#
loop_
_entity.id
_entity.type
_entity.pdbx_description
1 polymer ?
#
loop_
_entity_poly.entity_id
_entity_poly.type
_entity_poly.pdbx_seq_one_letter_code
_entity_poly.pdbx_strand_id
1 'polypeptide(L)'
;MSYRVFLIVLLGCLELGNSVGFQSEPCTDEELANKKQCFRRIPEASYSLPRGYTVTLHCVVANMRGKAQWRFNNILLGRYNS
;
A
#
# COMPACT_ATOMS: atom_id res chain seq x y z
N MET A 1 44.18 -7.56 -1.30
CA MET A 1 43.16 -6.48 -1.35
C MET A 1 41.94 -6.91 -2.15
N SER A 2 41.28 -8.03 -1.80
CA SER A 2 40.19 -8.55 -2.66
C SER A 2 39.04 -9.23 -1.92
N TYR A 3 39.02 -9.29 -0.59
CA TYR A 3 37.95 -9.95 0.18
C TYR A 3 36.89 -8.96 0.67
N ARG A 4 37.31 -7.71 0.93
CA ARG A 4 36.44 -6.63 1.42
C ARG A 4 35.43 -6.16 0.36
N VAL A 5 35.81 -6.18 -0.91
CA VAL A 5 34.91 -5.76 -2.01
C VAL A 5 33.80 -6.79 -2.23
N PHE A 6 34.10 -8.09 -2.15
CA PHE A 6 33.09 -9.15 -2.29
C PHE A 6 32.07 -9.18 -1.16
N LEU A 7 32.49 -8.86 0.08
CA LEU A 7 31.59 -8.75 1.23
C LEU A 7 30.56 -7.63 1.07
N ILE A 8 30.95 -6.49 0.50
CA ILE A 8 30.05 -5.34 0.29
C ILE A 8 29.02 -5.65 -0.81
N VAL A 9 29.41 -6.37 -1.86
CA VAL A 9 28.47 -6.77 -2.94
C VAL A 9 27.45 -7.81 -2.44
N LEU A 10 27.87 -8.76 -1.59
CA LEU A 10 26.95 -9.74 -1.00
C LEU A 10 25.97 -9.11 0.01
N LEU A 11 26.42 -8.14 0.81
CA LEU A 11 25.54 -7.37 1.71
C LEU A 11 24.55 -6.48 0.95
N GLY A 12 24.95 -5.89 -0.18
CA GLY A 12 24.07 -5.03 -0.99
C GLY A 12 22.93 -5.77 -1.72
N CYS A 13 23.07 -7.08 -1.95
CA CYS A 13 22.05 -7.89 -2.63
C CYS A 13 20.99 -8.48 -1.68
N LEU A 14 21.18 -8.42 -0.36
CA LEU A 14 20.32 -9.07 0.63
C LEU A 14 19.11 -8.23 1.07
N GLU A 15 19.03 -6.96 0.67
CA GLU A 15 17.93 -6.04 1.02
C GLU A 15 16.90 -5.89 -0.11
N LEU A 16 16.77 -6.89 -0.99
CA LEU A 16 15.55 -7.04 -1.80
C LEU A 16 14.57 -7.98 -1.07
N GLY A 17 14.38 -7.72 0.23
CA GLY A 17 13.24 -8.26 0.97
C GLY A 17 12.00 -7.88 0.19
N ASN A 18 11.16 -8.88 -0.13
CA ASN A 18 9.85 -8.69 -0.74
C ASN A 18 9.24 -7.40 -0.17
N SER A 19 8.90 -6.44 -1.02
CA SER A 19 8.12 -5.28 -0.61
C SER A 19 6.77 -5.82 -0.13
N VAL A 20 6.69 -6.23 1.14
CA VAL A 20 5.42 -6.44 1.82
C VAL A 20 4.76 -5.08 1.74
N GLY A 21 3.80 -4.94 0.84
CA GLY A 21 3.19 -3.65 0.53
C GLY A 21 2.75 -3.02 1.83
N PHE A 22 3.35 -1.88 2.18
CA PHE A 22 2.98 -1.17 3.39
C PHE A 22 1.55 -0.67 3.23
N GLN A 23 0.61 -1.30 3.91
CA GLN A 23 -0.77 -0.90 3.91
C GLN A 23 -0.95 0.24 4.93
N SER A 24 -1.60 1.33 4.51
CA SER A 24 -1.88 2.46 5.40
C SER A 24 -2.80 2.05 6.54
N GLU A 25 -2.64 2.66 7.71
CA GLU A 25 -3.54 2.44 8.85
C GLU A 25 -4.87 3.21 8.69
N PRO A 26 -5.95 2.75 9.34
CA PRO A 26 -7.21 3.50 9.39
C PRO A 26 -7.06 4.84 10.13
N CYS A 27 -7.90 5.81 9.80
CA CYS A 27 -7.94 7.10 10.50
C CYS A 27 -8.13 6.91 12.00
N THR A 28 -7.43 7.74 12.78
CA THR A 28 -7.76 7.98 14.19
C THR A 28 -8.96 8.95 14.31
N ASP A 29 -9.64 8.91 15.45
CA ASP A 29 -10.76 9.84 15.72
C ASP A 29 -10.30 11.30 15.74
N GLU A 30 -9.07 11.56 16.21
CA GLU A 30 -8.48 12.90 16.22
C GLU A 30 -8.25 13.43 14.79
N GLU A 31 -7.76 12.61 13.87
CA GLU A 31 -7.58 13.01 12.46
C GLU A 31 -8.91 13.34 11.80
N LEU A 32 -9.94 12.55 12.10
CA LEU A 32 -11.28 12.77 11.58
C LEU A 32 -11.88 14.08 12.12
N ALA A 33 -11.73 14.36 13.42
CA ALA A 33 -12.19 15.60 14.05
C ALA A 33 -11.48 16.84 13.46
N ASN A 34 -10.18 16.71 13.19
CA ASN A 34 -9.36 17.78 12.61
C ASN A 34 -9.52 17.93 11.08
N LYS A 35 -10.46 17.22 10.46
CA LYS A 35 -10.70 17.22 9.01
C LYS A 35 -9.43 16.94 8.18
N LYS A 36 -8.54 16.11 8.72
CA LYS A 36 -7.36 15.64 7.99
C LYS A 36 -7.77 14.64 6.91
N GLN A 37 -7.05 14.62 5.80
CA GLN A 37 -7.22 13.61 4.77
C GLN A 37 -6.61 12.29 5.26
N CYS A 38 -7.43 11.25 5.39
CA CYS A 38 -6.99 9.95 5.90
C CYS A 38 -7.89 8.82 5.38
N PHE A 39 -7.46 7.57 5.53
CA PHE A 39 -8.23 6.39 5.12
C PHE A 39 -9.19 5.96 6.22
N ARG A 40 -10.48 6.26 6.06
CA ARG A 40 -11.51 5.81 7.02
C ARG A 40 -11.77 4.31 6.93
N ARG A 41 -11.60 3.73 5.75
CA ARG A 41 -11.63 2.28 5.53
C ARG A 41 -10.54 1.91 4.53
N ILE A 42 -9.79 0.88 4.86
CA ILE A 42 -8.77 0.28 4.01
C ILE A 42 -9.22 -1.11 3.55
N PRO A 43 -8.71 -1.62 2.40
CA PRO A 43 -8.93 -2.99 1.98
C PRO A 43 -8.42 -3.99 3.03
N GLU A 44 -8.85 -5.23 2.99
CA GLU A 44 -8.26 -6.27 3.83
C GLU A 44 -6.89 -6.67 3.27
N ALA A 45 -5.98 -7.12 4.16
CA ALA A 45 -4.64 -7.54 3.76
C ALA A 45 -4.67 -8.77 2.82
N SER A 46 -5.70 -9.61 2.94
CA SER A 46 -5.87 -10.79 2.11
C SER A 46 -7.34 -11.15 1.93
N TYR A 47 -7.71 -11.55 0.72
CA TYR A 47 -9.03 -12.07 0.41
C TYR A 47 -8.88 -13.53 -0.01
N SER A 48 -9.48 -14.46 0.73
CA SER A 48 -9.49 -15.88 0.39
C SER A 48 -10.84 -16.25 -0.21
N LEU A 49 -10.87 -16.40 -1.54
CA LEU A 49 -12.08 -16.71 -2.29
C LEU A 49 -11.79 -17.83 -3.30
N PRO A 50 -12.78 -18.71 -3.60
CA PRO A 50 -12.63 -19.70 -4.65
C PRO A 50 -12.41 -19.04 -6.01
N ARG A 51 -11.78 -19.78 -6.93
CA ARG A 51 -11.56 -19.29 -8.31
C ARG A 51 -12.91 -18.99 -8.99
N GLY A 52 -12.95 -17.91 -9.77
CA GLY A 52 -14.13 -17.46 -10.49
C GLY A 52 -15.04 -16.50 -9.70
N TYR A 53 -14.78 -16.28 -8.42
CA TYR A 53 -15.51 -15.30 -7.62
C TYR A 53 -14.97 -13.89 -7.84
N THR A 54 -15.87 -12.91 -7.79
CA THR A 54 -15.52 -11.49 -7.81
C THR A 54 -15.44 -10.96 -6.39
N VAL A 55 -14.47 -10.08 -6.14
CA VAL A 55 -14.29 -9.39 -4.87
C VAL A 55 -14.33 -7.89 -5.05
N THR A 56 -14.95 -7.19 -4.12
CA THR A 56 -14.95 -5.73 -4.08
C THR A 56 -14.01 -5.25 -2.97
N LEU A 57 -12.95 -4.55 -3.37
CA LEU A 57 -12.00 -3.93 -2.44
C LEU A 57 -12.54 -2.57 -2.01
N HIS A 58 -12.92 -2.43 -0.74
CA HIS A 58 -13.43 -1.16 -0.22
C HIS A 58 -12.28 -0.25 0.24
N CYS A 59 -12.28 0.99 -0.24
CA CYS A 59 -11.40 2.05 0.24
C CYS A 59 -12.22 3.33 0.40
N VAL A 60 -12.20 3.94 1.58
CA VAL A 60 -12.93 5.18 1.87
C VAL A 60 -11.95 6.20 2.40
N VAL A 61 -11.80 7.32 1.68
CA VAL A 61 -10.93 8.43 2.07
C VAL A 61 -11.80 9.52 2.67
N ALA A 62 -11.54 9.88 3.93
CA ALA A 62 -12.19 11.03 4.57
C ALA A 62 -11.46 12.33 4.17
N ASN A 63 -12.23 13.41 4.01
CA ASN A 63 -11.71 14.75 3.70
C ASN A 63 -10.74 14.77 2.51
N MET A 64 -11.04 13.99 1.46
CA MET A 64 -10.14 13.83 0.32
C MET A 64 -9.92 15.16 -0.39
N ARG A 65 -8.66 15.49 -0.62
CA ARG A 65 -8.18 16.61 -1.42
C ARG A 65 -7.34 16.02 -2.55
N GLY A 66 -7.84 16.10 -3.77
CA GLY A 66 -7.17 15.56 -4.96
C GLY A 66 -7.75 14.24 -5.46
N LYS A 67 -6.87 13.27 -5.77
CA LYS A 67 -7.22 12.09 -6.56
C LYS A 67 -6.95 10.80 -5.79
N ALA A 68 -7.82 9.80 -5.96
CA ALA A 68 -7.59 8.44 -5.50
C ALA A 68 -7.13 7.57 -6.67
N GLN A 69 -6.21 6.64 -6.41
CA GLN A 69 -5.69 5.72 -7.42
C GLN A 69 -5.58 4.31 -6.85
N TRP A 70 -6.01 3.33 -7.63
CA TRP A 70 -5.78 1.92 -7.32
C TRP A 70 -4.52 1.45 -8.04
N ARG A 71 -3.59 0.83 -7.30
CA ARG A 71 -2.36 0.28 -7.86
C ARG A 71 -2.09 -1.12 -7.33
N PHE A 72 -1.50 -1.98 -8.17
CA PHE A 72 -1.01 -3.31 -7.78
C PHE A 72 0.40 -3.50 -8.33
N ASN A 73 1.40 -3.71 -7.46
CA ASN A 73 2.81 -3.87 -7.83
C ASN A 73 3.27 -2.87 -8.92
N ASN A 74 2.98 -1.58 -8.69
CA ASN A 74 3.20 -0.43 -9.58
C ASN A 74 2.29 -0.24 -10.80
N ILE A 75 1.43 -1.20 -11.13
CA ILE A 75 0.45 -1.08 -12.23
C ILE A 75 -0.75 -0.25 -11.76
N LEU A 76 -1.13 0.77 -12.53
CA LEU A 76 -2.34 1.56 -12.28
C LEU A 76 -3.58 0.77 -12.74
N LEU A 77 -4.48 0.48 -11.81
CA LEU A 77 -5.74 -0.23 -12.07
C LEU A 77 -6.89 0.74 -12.38
N GLY A 78 -6.86 1.95 -11.80
CA GLY A 78 -7.91 2.95 -12.01
C GLY A 78 -7.64 4.26 -11.28
N ARG A 79 -8.29 5.33 -11.74
CA ARG A 79 -8.24 6.67 -11.13
C ARG A 79 -9.64 7.16 -10.79
N TYR A 80 -9.76 7.82 -9.66
CA TYR A 80 -10.96 8.54 -9.27
C TYR A 80 -10.60 10.00 -8.95
N ASN A 81 -11.38 10.93 -9.48
CA ASN A 81 -11.25 12.36 -9.21
C ASN A 81 -12.48 12.77 -8.39
N SER A 82 -12.26 13.43 -7.26
CA SER A 82 -13.32 14.09 -6.46
C SER A 82 -13.54 15.52 -6.90
#